data_AF-A0A1V5PVF9-F1
#
_entry.id   AF-A0A1V5PVF9-F1
#
_cell.length_a   1.000
_cell.length_b   1.000
_cell.length_c   1.000
_cell.angle_alpha   90.00
_cell.angle_beta   90.00
_cell.angle_gamma   90.00
#
_symmetry.space_group_name_H-M   'P 1'
#
loop_
_entity.id
_entity.type
_entity.pdbx_description
1 polymer ?
#
loop_
_entity_poly.entity_id
_entity_poly.type
_entity_poly.pdbx_seq_one_letter_code
_entity_poly.pdbx_strand_id
1 'polypeptide(L)'
;MGDKIKTAIEIALEKAAMLEDLSEQEKEEIANKKELDPLMAGFYRGNSDAEKLWSKLKGKPASMLKSAQINLINSFKFNLENEELKRRSKAVIAIETLKKEQKTSALQQILHHLENLKKKAESEKEQVFNEFKKAIENNPQARTRVLEQGGQKIMVKLSAEEAIMHNPQWKQFLEDFEKNYENEFARAAEQMINQIS
;
A
#
# COMPACT_ATOMS: atom_id res chain seq x y z
N MET A 1 -9.26 -28.80 -33.02
CA MET A 1 -9.86 -28.63 -31.68
C MET A 1 -10.57 -27.29 -31.70
N GLY A 2 -11.90 -27.28 -31.71
CA GLY A 2 -12.68 -26.04 -31.72
C GLY A 2 -13.18 -25.78 -30.31
N ASP A 3 -12.78 -24.66 -29.72
CA ASP A 3 -13.36 -24.18 -28.47
C ASP A 3 -14.83 -23.88 -28.72
N LYS A 4 -15.71 -24.69 -28.09
CA LYS A 4 -17.15 -24.40 -28.08
C LYS A 4 -17.36 -23.09 -27.32
N ILE A 5 -17.81 -22.06 -28.03
CA ILE A 5 -18.27 -20.81 -27.43
C ILE A 5 -19.52 -21.14 -26.62
N LYS A 6 -19.41 -21.09 -25.29
CA LYS A 6 -20.51 -21.33 -24.35
C LYS A 6 -21.60 -20.28 -24.57
N THR A 7 -22.85 -20.73 -24.55
CA THR A 7 -24.02 -19.85 -24.64
C THR A 7 -24.18 -19.04 -23.36
N ALA A 8 -24.86 -17.88 -23.44
CA ALA A 8 -25.13 -17.05 -22.26
C ALA A 8 -25.93 -17.79 -21.17
N ILE A 9 -26.74 -18.78 -21.57
CA ILE A 9 -27.53 -19.63 -20.67
C ILE A 9 -26.62 -20.64 -19.95
N GLU A 10 -25.67 -21.26 -20.65
CA GLU A 10 -24.68 -22.15 -20.03
C GLU A 10 -23.78 -21.40 -19.05
N ILE A 11 -23.38 -20.17 -19.37
CA ILE A 11 -22.63 -19.31 -18.44
C ILE A 11 -23.48 -18.93 -17.22
N ALA A 12 -24.78 -18.67 -17.41
CA ALA A 12 -25.69 -18.36 -16.31
C ALA A 12 -25.95 -19.59 -15.42
N LEU A 13 -26.07 -20.79 -16.00
CA LEU A 13 -26.24 -22.05 -15.27
C LEU A 13 -24.98 -22.46 -14.52
N GLU A 14 -23.78 -22.29 -15.09
CA GLU A 14 -22.52 -22.51 -14.37
C GLU A 14 -22.38 -21.55 -13.19
N LYS A 15 -22.72 -20.27 -13.38
CA LYS A 15 -22.72 -19.29 -12.28
C LYS A 15 -23.77 -19.61 -11.22
N ALA A 16 -24.93 -20.17 -11.60
CA ALA A 16 -25.97 -20.59 -10.66
C ALA A 16 -25.56 -21.84 -9.88
N ALA A 17 -24.96 -22.84 -10.53
CA ALA A 17 -24.45 -24.05 -9.89
C ALA A 17 -23.30 -23.73 -8.93
N MET A 18 -22.42 -22.79 -9.28
CA MET A 18 -21.40 -22.27 -8.38
C MET A 18 -21.96 -21.55 -7.15
N LEU A 19 -23.20 -21.06 -7.18
CA LEU A 19 -23.85 -20.39 -6.04
C LEU A 19 -24.57 -21.38 -5.10
N GLU A 20 -24.96 -22.55 -5.59
CA GLU A 20 -25.57 -23.63 -4.78
C GLU A 20 -24.56 -24.32 -3.86
N ASP A 21 -23.29 -24.39 -4.26
CA ASP A 21 -22.19 -25.02 -3.48
C ASP A 21 -21.54 -24.08 -2.45
N LEU A 22 -21.95 -22.81 -2.39
CA LEU A 22 -21.38 -21.85 -1.44
C LEU A 22 -21.99 -22.02 -0.05
N SER A 23 -21.12 -22.04 0.95
CA SER A 23 -21.51 -21.86 2.34
C SER A 23 -22.20 -20.51 2.55
N GLU A 24 -23.03 -20.40 3.59
CA GLU A 24 -23.68 -19.14 3.95
C GLU A 24 -22.66 -18.02 4.23
N GLN A 25 -21.48 -18.40 4.74
CA GLN A 25 -20.36 -17.47 4.93
C GLN A 25 -19.85 -16.90 3.60
N GLU A 26 -19.64 -17.73 2.58
CA GLU A 26 -19.18 -17.28 1.26
C GLU A 26 -20.24 -16.42 0.55
N LYS A 27 -21.53 -16.74 0.72
CA LYS A 27 -22.62 -15.91 0.20
C LYS A 27 -22.62 -14.53 0.86
N GLU A 28 -22.40 -14.45 2.16
CA GLU A 28 -22.31 -13.19 2.90
C GLU A 28 -21.09 -12.36 2.45
N GLU A 29 -19.93 -12.99 2.24
CA GLU A 29 -18.73 -12.33 1.74
C GLU A 29 -18.93 -11.73 0.34
N ILE A 30 -19.58 -12.47 -0.57
CA ILE A 30 -19.91 -12.00 -1.92
C ILE A 30 -20.89 -10.81 -1.85
N ALA A 31 -21.93 -10.91 -1.02
CA ALA A 31 -22.90 -9.84 -0.83
C ALA A 31 -22.24 -8.57 -0.28
N ASN A 32 -21.41 -8.72 0.76
CA ASN A 32 -20.64 -7.63 1.35
C ASN A 32 -19.72 -6.98 0.32
N LYS A 33 -19.00 -7.77 -0.48
CA LYS A 33 -18.11 -7.28 -1.53
C LYS A 33 -18.86 -6.45 -2.57
N LYS A 34 -20.00 -6.96 -3.07
CA LYS A 34 -20.82 -6.26 -4.08
C LYS A 34 -21.28 -4.88 -3.60
N GLU A 35 -21.59 -4.74 -2.32
CA GLU A 35 -21.98 -3.45 -1.75
C GLU A 35 -20.78 -2.55 -1.40
N LEU A 36 -19.67 -3.13 -0.94
CA LEU A 36 -18.47 -2.39 -0.54
C LEU A 36 -17.65 -1.84 -1.71
N ASP A 37 -17.53 -2.59 -2.81
CA ASP A 37 -16.73 -2.21 -3.97
C ASP A 37 -17.00 -0.78 -4.48
N PRO A 38 -18.25 -0.33 -4.72
CA PRO A 38 -18.52 1.03 -5.14
C PRO A 38 -18.18 2.08 -4.05
N LEU A 39 -18.35 1.73 -2.77
CA LEU A 39 -18.01 2.61 -1.65
C LEU A 39 -16.50 2.83 -1.56
N MET A 40 -15.73 1.74 -1.61
CA MET A 40 -14.28 1.75 -1.59
C MET A 40 -13.73 2.48 -2.82
N ALA A 41 -14.27 2.20 -4.02
CA ALA A 41 -13.85 2.88 -5.24
C ALA A 41 -14.14 4.38 -5.21
N GLY A 42 -15.25 4.80 -4.60
CA GLY A 42 -15.55 6.22 -4.37
C GLY A 42 -14.59 6.87 -3.38
N PHE A 43 -14.23 6.16 -2.32
CA PHE A 43 -13.22 6.60 -1.35
C PHE A 43 -11.83 6.73 -1.99
N TYR A 44 -11.32 5.72 -2.70
CA TYR A 44 -10.00 5.79 -3.32
C TYR A 44 -9.88 6.85 -4.42
N ARG A 45 -10.98 7.19 -5.11
CA ARG A 45 -11.01 8.29 -6.09
C ARG A 45 -11.09 9.69 -5.47
N GLY A 46 -11.15 9.80 -4.14
CA GLY A 46 -11.28 11.08 -3.45
C GLY A 46 -12.70 11.66 -3.44
N ASN A 47 -13.68 10.95 -3.99
CA ASN A 47 -15.08 11.37 -4.01
C ASN A 47 -15.78 11.19 -2.65
N SER A 48 -15.13 10.45 -1.73
CA SER A 48 -15.58 10.21 -0.36
C SER A 48 -14.41 10.35 0.61
N ASP A 49 -14.67 10.97 1.75
CA ASP A 49 -13.77 11.02 2.90
C ASP A 49 -14.19 9.97 3.96
N ALA A 50 -13.49 9.98 5.09
CA ALA A 50 -13.76 9.07 6.20
C ALA A 50 -15.16 9.26 6.81
N GLU A 51 -15.67 10.50 6.88
CA GLU A 51 -16.99 10.80 7.45
C GLU A 51 -18.12 10.33 6.55
N LYS A 52 -18.02 10.58 5.25
CA LYS A 52 -18.96 10.07 4.25
C LYS A 52 -18.94 8.55 4.21
N LEU A 53 -17.76 7.93 4.32
CA LEU A 53 -17.66 6.47 4.36
C LEU A 53 -18.30 5.90 5.63
N TRP A 54 -18.02 6.51 6.78
CA TRP A 54 -18.64 6.19 8.06
C TRP A 54 -20.17 6.27 7.99
N SER A 55 -20.71 7.36 7.44
CA SER A 55 -22.16 7.56 7.32
C SER A 55 -22.83 6.49 6.47
N LYS A 56 -22.16 6.03 5.40
CA LYS A 56 -22.70 4.98 4.52
C LYS A 56 -22.62 3.58 5.13
N LEU A 57 -21.69 3.34 6.04
CA LEU A 57 -21.50 2.07 6.74
C LEU A 57 -22.28 2.00 8.06
N LYS A 58 -22.88 3.10 8.52
CA LYS A 58 -23.66 3.14 9.75
C LYS A 58 -24.84 2.16 9.69
N GLY A 59 -24.97 1.30 10.71
CA GLY A 59 -26.04 0.30 10.80
C GLY A 59 -25.80 -0.96 9.97
N LYS A 60 -24.65 -1.09 9.30
CA LYS A 60 -24.26 -2.30 8.58
C LYS A 60 -23.78 -3.41 9.53
N PRO A 61 -23.89 -4.69 9.12
CA PRO A 61 -23.46 -5.81 9.95
C PRO A 61 -21.94 -5.77 10.20
N ALA A 62 -21.53 -6.38 11.32
CA ALA A 62 -20.13 -6.38 11.75
C ALA A 62 -19.18 -7.02 10.70
N SER A 63 -19.66 -8.03 9.97
CA SER A 63 -18.95 -8.66 8.85
C SER A 63 -18.59 -7.64 7.76
N MET A 64 -19.54 -6.80 7.34
CA MET A 64 -19.32 -5.76 6.35
C MET A 64 -18.36 -4.66 6.85
N LEU A 65 -18.48 -4.26 8.13
CA LEU A 65 -17.55 -3.30 8.74
C LEU A 65 -16.12 -3.85 8.75
N LYS A 66 -15.95 -5.13 9.13
CA LYS A 66 -14.68 -5.85 9.10
C LYS A 66 -14.11 -5.90 7.69
N SER A 67 -14.89 -6.29 6.68
CA SER A 67 -14.44 -6.32 5.29
C SER A 67 -14.00 -4.95 4.78
N ALA A 68 -14.71 -3.87 5.16
CA ALA A 68 -14.32 -2.51 4.80
C ALA A 68 -12.97 -2.10 5.40
N GLN A 69 -12.72 -2.45 6.67
CA GLN A 69 -11.44 -2.17 7.32
C GLN A 69 -10.31 -2.99 6.74
N ILE A 70 -10.52 -4.29 6.50
CA ILE A 70 -9.52 -5.15 5.84
C ILE A 70 -9.15 -4.58 4.48
N ASN A 71 -10.12 -4.10 3.70
CA ASN A 71 -9.86 -3.46 2.41
C ASN A 71 -8.94 -2.24 2.54
N LEU A 72 -9.23 -1.34 3.49
CA LEU A 72 -8.39 -0.17 3.77
C LEU A 72 -7.00 -0.55 4.27
N ILE A 73 -6.89 -1.51 5.19
CA ILE A 73 -5.61 -1.94 5.76
C ILE A 73 -4.73 -2.61 4.70
N ASN A 74 -5.30 -3.47 3.84
CA ASN A 74 -4.58 -4.09 2.73
C ASN A 74 -4.06 -3.09 1.70
N SER A 75 -4.65 -1.90 1.68
CA SER A 75 -4.21 -0.81 0.83
C SER A 75 -3.02 -0.02 1.41
N PHE A 76 -2.64 -0.24 2.69
CA PHE A 76 -1.44 0.36 3.25
C PHE A 76 -0.19 -0.20 2.56
N LYS A 77 0.63 0.72 2.04
CA LYS A 77 1.89 0.43 1.39
C LYS A 77 2.94 1.42 1.90
N PHE A 78 4.20 0.99 1.96
CA PHE A 78 5.29 1.85 2.42
C PHE A 78 5.43 3.12 1.56
N ASN A 79 5.34 2.96 0.23
CA ASN A 79 5.40 4.04 -0.75
C ASN A 79 4.13 4.90 -0.83
N LEU A 80 3.13 4.66 0.02
CA LEU A 80 1.92 5.48 0.06
C LEU A 80 2.22 6.89 0.56
N GLU A 81 1.68 7.92 -0.10
CA GLU A 81 1.84 9.30 0.34
C GLU A 81 1.35 9.53 1.77
N ASN A 82 2.03 10.43 2.50
CA ASN A 82 1.73 10.72 3.92
C ASN A 82 0.26 11.14 4.14
N GLU A 83 -0.27 11.99 3.26
CA GLU A 83 -1.66 12.44 3.34
C GLU A 83 -2.66 11.31 3.04
N GLU A 84 -2.31 10.40 2.12
CA GLU A 84 -3.16 9.26 1.79
C GLU A 84 -3.14 8.20 2.92
N LEU A 85 -1.99 7.99 3.56
CA LEU A 85 -1.90 7.18 4.77
C LEU A 85 -2.81 7.76 5.87
N LYS A 86 -2.68 9.05 6.21
CA LYS A 86 -3.55 9.70 7.21
C LYS A 86 -5.03 9.58 6.86
N ARG A 87 -5.40 9.78 5.59
CA ARG A 87 -6.79 9.71 5.13
C ARG A 87 -7.37 8.31 5.35
N ARG A 88 -6.62 7.27 4.97
CA ARG A 88 -7.02 5.87 5.17
C ARG A 88 -7.02 5.47 6.64
N SER A 89 -6.03 5.91 7.42
CA SER A 89 -5.97 5.73 8.88
C SER A 89 -7.23 6.28 9.56
N LYS A 90 -7.65 7.51 9.21
CA LYS A 90 -8.89 8.11 9.70
C LYS A 90 -10.11 7.27 9.35
N ALA A 91 -10.18 6.74 8.12
CA ALA A 91 -11.28 5.88 7.70
C ALA A 91 -11.34 4.56 8.48
N VAL A 92 -10.19 3.91 8.72
CA VAL A 92 -10.12 2.67 9.53
C VAL A 92 -10.66 2.90 10.94
N ILE A 93 -10.21 3.99 11.59
CA ILE A 93 -10.66 4.38 12.93
C ILE A 93 -12.15 4.73 12.92
N ALA A 94 -12.62 5.52 11.93
CA ALA A 94 -14.02 5.86 11.82
C ALA A 94 -14.88 4.59 11.76
N ILE A 95 -14.56 3.64 10.88
CA ILE A 95 -15.31 2.39 10.77
C ILE A 95 -15.27 1.59 12.08
N GLU A 96 -14.14 1.60 12.80
CA GLU A 96 -14.04 0.91 14.10
C GLU A 96 -15.05 1.45 15.12
N THR A 97 -15.32 2.77 15.12
CA THR A 97 -16.31 3.38 16.03
C THR A 97 -17.75 2.92 15.80
N LEU A 98 -18.05 2.30 14.65
CA LEU A 98 -19.37 1.75 14.35
C LEU A 98 -19.59 0.37 14.99
N LYS A 99 -18.54 -0.28 15.48
CA LYS A 99 -18.64 -1.59 16.12
C LYS A 99 -19.08 -1.47 17.57
N LYS A 100 -19.74 -2.53 18.07
CA LYS A 100 -20.11 -2.67 19.48
C LYS A 100 -18.88 -2.86 20.37
N GLU A 101 -17.98 -3.76 19.96
CA GLU A 101 -16.70 -3.99 20.61
C GLU A 101 -15.62 -3.28 19.80
N GLN A 102 -15.05 -2.24 20.39
CA GLN A 102 -14.11 -1.37 19.70
C GLN A 102 -12.68 -1.66 20.15
N LYS A 103 -11.78 -1.76 19.18
CA LYS A 103 -10.33 -1.90 19.34
C LYS A 103 -9.59 -0.62 18.94
N THR A 104 -10.27 0.53 19.03
CA THR A 104 -9.78 1.84 18.56
C THR A 104 -8.40 2.18 19.11
N SER A 105 -8.15 1.96 20.42
CA SER A 105 -6.84 2.24 21.04
C SER A 105 -5.71 1.40 20.43
N ALA A 106 -5.93 0.09 20.26
CA ALA A 106 -4.95 -0.82 19.66
C ALA A 106 -4.66 -0.43 18.20
N LEU A 107 -5.70 -0.12 17.42
CA LEU A 107 -5.53 0.33 16.04
C LEU A 107 -4.78 1.66 15.96
N GLN A 108 -5.10 2.63 16.82
CA GLN A 108 -4.39 3.92 16.87
C GLN A 108 -2.91 3.75 17.19
N GLN A 109 -2.55 2.84 18.11
CA GLN A 109 -1.16 2.54 18.41
C GLN A 109 -0.40 2.00 17.20
N ILE A 110 -0.99 1.05 16.46
CA ILE A 110 -0.35 0.48 15.27
C ILE A 110 -0.26 1.52 14.13
N LEU A 111 -1.30 2.34 13.95
CA LEU A 111 -1.27 3.44 12.98
C LEU A 111 -0.19 4.48 13.31
N HIS A 112 -0.04 4.82 14.59
CA HIS A 112 1.04 5.71 15.03
C HIS A 112 2.42 5.09 14.77
N HIS A 113 2.56 3.78 14.95
CA HIS A 113 3.78 3.06 14.58
C HIS A 113 4.07 3.17 13.07
N LEU A 114 3.09 2.97 12.19
CA LEU A 114 3.24 3.17 10.74
C LEU A 114 3.70 4.59 10.37
N GLU A 115 3.13 5.62 11.01
CA GLU A 115 3.55 7.01 10.80
C GLU A 115 5.00 7.24 11.23
N ASN A 116 5.40 6.66 12.37
CA ASN A 116 6.79 6.75 12.85
C ASN A 116 7.75 5.99 11.94
N LEU A 117 7.34 4.86 11.35
CA LEU A 117 8.15 4.15 10.35
C LEU A 117 8.45 5.02 9.13
N LYS A 118 7.47 5.77 8.60
CA LYS A 118 7.75 6.70 7.47
C LYS A 118 8.74 7.78 7.84
N LYS A 119 8.57 8.41 9.00
CA LYS A 119 9.49 9.46 9.48
C LYS A 119 10.91 8.93 9.65
N LYS A 120 11.04 7.74 10.23
CA LYS A 120 12.32 7.05 10.39
C LYS A 120 12.96 6.77 9.03
N ALA A 121 12.18 6.24 8.08
CA ALA A 121 12.63 5.94 6.73
C ALA A 121 13.13 7.20 6.01
N GLU A 122 12.36 8.29 6.04
CA GLU A 122 12.75 9.58 5.44
C GLU A 122 14.08 10.08 6.03
N SER A 123 14.22 10.08 7.36
CA SER A 123 15.44 10.50 8.05
C SER A 123 16.64 9.62 7.75
N GLU A 124 16.47 8.29 7.71
CA GLU A 124 17.54 7.33 7.43
C GLU A 124 18.03 7.47 5.99
N LYS A 125 17.11 7.57 5.02
CA LYS A 125 17.45 7.78 3.61
C LYS A 125 18.21 9.08 3.40
N GLU A 126 17.79 10.17 4.04
CA GLU A 126 18.47 11.46 3.98
C GLU A 126 19.87 11.40 4.61
N GLN A 127 20.01 10.76 5.78
CA GLN A 127 21.30 10.60 6.43
C GLN A 127 22.29 9.86 5.53
N VAL A 128 21.90 8.70 5.01
CA VAL A 128 22.76 7.89 4.15
C VAL A 128 23.10 8.64 2.86
N PHE A 129 22.14 9.33 2.25
CA PHE A 129 22.40 10.17 1.08
C PHE A 129 23.47 11.24 1.35
N ASN A 130 23.38 11.91 2.50
CA ASN A 130 24.35 12.93 2.91
C ASN A 130 25.75 12.34 3.19
N GLU A 131 25.83 11.11 3.69
CA GLU A 131 27.09 10.39 3.85
C GLU A 131 27.74 10.07 2.50
N PHE A 132 26.96 9.57 1.52
CA PHE A 132 27.42 9.38 0.15
C PHE A 132 27.88 10.69 -0.50
N LYS A 133 27.12 11.78 -0.30
CA LYS A 133 27.47 13.10 -0.82
C LYS A 133 28.82 13.58 -0.31
N LYS A 134 29.06 13.49 1.00
CA LYS A 134 30.35 13.84 1.61
C LYS A 134 31.50 12.97 1.07
N ALA A 135 31.27 11.67 0.90
CA ALA A 135 32.29 10.76 0.36
C ALA A 135 32.68 11.13 -1.09
N ILE A 136 31.70 11.48 -1.93
CA ILE A 136 31.93 11.89 -3.32
C ILE A 136 32.50 13.32 -3.42
N GLU A 137 32.16 14.21 -2.50
CA GLU A 137 32.79 15.53 -2.34
C GLU A 137 34.28 15.43 -2.03
N ASN A 138 34.66 14.48 -1.18
CA ASN A 138 36.06 14.24 -0.82
C ASN A 138 36.84 13.43 -1.87
N ASN A 139 36.18 12.89 -2.90
CA ASN A 139 36.81 12.14 -3.98
C ASN A 139 36.39 12.67 -5.37
N PRO A 140 37.12 13.65 -5.93
CA PRO A 140 36.79 14.24 -7.23
C PRO A 140 36.74 13.24 -8.40
N GLN A 141 37.45 12.11 -8.33
CA GLN A 141 37.43 11.07 -9.38
C GLN A 141 36.11 10.29 -9.39
N ALA A 142 35.43 10.17 -8.25
CA ALA A 142 34.14 9.50 -8.15
C ALA A 142 33.03 10.23 -8.92
N ARG A 143 33.28 11.47 -9.36
CA ARG A 143 32.37 12.29 -10.17
C ARG A 143 32.61 12.17 -11.67
N THR A 144 33.62 11.42 -12.08
CA THR A 144 33.99 11.32 -13.49
C THR A 144 33.45 10.03 -14.08
N ARG A 145 32.80 10.14 -15.24
CA ARG A 145 32.28 8.98 -15.98
C ARG A 145 32.76 9.03 -17.42
N VAL A 146 33.13 7.88 -17.98
CA VAL A 146 33.46 7.74 -19.40
C VAL A 146 32.24 7.15 -20.12
N LEU A 147 31.77 7.83 -21.16
CA LEU A 147 30.68 7.39 -22.03
C LEU A 147 31.24 7.12 -23.43
N GLU A 148 30.75 6.08 -24.09
CA GLU A 148 31.05 5.84 -25.51
C GLU A 148 29.89 6.35 -26.37
N GLN A 149 30.17 7.30 -27.27
CA GLN A 149 29.24 7.80 -28.27
C GLN A 149 29.92 7.78 -29.64
N GLY A 150 29.33 7.06 -30.60
CA GLY A 150 29.86 6.99 -31.97
C GLY A 150 31.29 6.46 -32.09
N GLY A 151 31.74 5.61 -31.17
CA GLY A 151 33.11 5.08 -31.14
C GLY A 151 34.15 5.98 -30.45
N GLN A 152 33.76 7.14 -29.92
CA GLN A 152 34.63 7.99 -29.09
C GLN A 152 34.29 7.90 -27.60
N LYS A 153 35.33 7.88 -26.76
CA LYS A 153 35.22 7.94 -25.30
C LYS A 153 35.19 9.40 -24.84
N ILE A 154 34.06 9.85 -24.34
CA ILE A 154 33.86 11.19 -23.78
C ILE A 154 33.88 11.09 -22.26
N MET A 155 34.69 11.94 -21.63
CA MET A 155 34.72 12.07 -20.17
C MET A 155 33.73 13.13 -19.73
N VAL A 156 32.77 12.74 -18.90
CA VAL A 156 31.74 13.63 -18.33
C VAL A 156 32.01 13.78 -16.84
N LYS A 157 31.96 15.03 -16.35
CA LYS A 157 32.04 15.34 -14.93
C LYS A 157 30.63 15.58 -14.39
N LEU A 158 30.22 14.75 -13.45
CA LEU A 158 28.93 14.78 -12.79
C LEU A 158 28.97 15.72 -11.58
N SER A 159 27.80 16.24 -11.18
CA SER A 159 27.59 16.76 -9.83
C SER A 159 27.72 15.64 -8.78
N ALA A 160 27.79 16.01 -7.50
CA ALA A 160 27.83 15.02 -6.43
C ALA A 160 26.55 14.16 -6.47
N GLU A 161 25.40 14.81 -6.59
CA GLU A 161 24.08 14.19 -6.63
C GLU A 161 23.94 13.22 -7.79
N GLU A 162 24.33 13.61 -9.00
CA GLU A 162 24.29 12.73 -10.18
C GLU A 162 25.22 11.52 -10.01
N ALA A 163 26.40 11.72 -9.43
CA ALA A 163 27.32 10.62 -9.14
C ALA A 163 26.74 9.62 -8.12
N ILE A 164 26.01 10.09 -7.10
CA ILE A 164 25.29 9.23 -6.14
C ILE A 164 24.21 8.42 -6.86
N MET A 165 23.39 9.05 -7.70
CA MET A 165 22.30 8.36 -8.42
C MET A 165 22.81 7.26 -9.36
N HIS A 166 24.07 7.36 -9.80
CA HIS A 166 24.74 6.34 -10.59
C HIS A 166 25.59 5.35 -9.77
N ASN A 167 25.75 5.56 -8.47
CA ASN A 167 26.56 4.72 -7.60
C ASN A 167 25.86 3.36 -7.34
N PRO A 168 26.50 2.22 -7.64
CA PRO A 168 25.92 0.89 -7.38
C PRO A 168 25.59 0.63 -5.91
N GLN A 169 26.39 1.13 -4.96
CA GLN A 169 26.13 0.96 -3.53
C GLN A 169 24.90 1.74 -3.09
N TRP A 170 24.67 2.94 -3.66
CA TRP A 170 23.44 3.70 -3.40
C TRP A 170 22.20 2.96 -3.91
N LYS A 171 22.27 2.37 -5.11
CA LYS A 171 21.18 1.54 -5.65
C LYS A 171 20.89 0.33 -4.78
N GLN A 172 21.94 -0.41 -4.40
CA GLN A 172 21.80 -1.56 -3.50
C GLN A 172 21.18 -1.14 -2.16
N PHE A 173 21.65 -0.03 -1.59
CA PHE A 173 21.06 0.52 -0.36
C PHE A 173 19.56 0.80 -0.54
N LEU A 174 19.14 1.44 -1.63
CA LEU A 174 17.72 1.72 -1.88
C LEU A 174 16.89 0.44 -1.99
N GLU A 175 17.38 -0.58 -2.69
CA GLU A 175 16.69 -1.86 -2.82
C GLU A 175 16.50 -2.54 -1.45
N ASP A 176 17.56 -2.61 -0.64
CA ASP A 176 17.50 -3.21 0.70
C ASP A 176 16.64 -2.38 1.64
N PHE A 177 16.76 -1.05 1.58
CA PHE A 177 15.97 -0.10 2.35
C PHE A 177 14.48 -0.24 2.05
N GLU A 178 14.07 -0.20 0.78
CA GLU A 178 12.67 -0.32 0.38
C GLU A 178 12.10 -1.66 0.82
N LYS A 179 12.82 -2.75 0.58
CA LYS A 179 12.40 -4.10 0.99
C LYS A 179 12.22 -4.20 2.51
N ASN A 180 13.12 -3.63 3.30
CA ASN A 180 13.04 -3.67 4.76
C ASN A 180 11.79 -2.94 5.27
N TYR A 181 11.57 -1.71 4.82
CA TYR A 181 10.42 -0.92 5.25
C TYR A 181 9.08 -1.45 4.70
N GLU A 182 9.06 -2.03 3.49
CA GLU A 182 7.89 -2.73 2.97
C GLU A 182 7.49 -3.91 3.86
N ASN A 183 8.46 -4.70 4.31
CA ASN A 183 8.21 -5.83 5.22
C ASN A 183 7.70 -5.36 6.59
N GLU A 184 8.26 -4.29 7.14
CA GLU A 184 7.78 -3.71 8.41
C GLU A 184 6.36 -3.18 8.28
N PHE A 185 6.04 -2.50 7.17
CA PHE A 185 4.68 -2.04 6.86
C PHE A 185 3.69 -3.20 6.74
N ALA A 186 4.08 -4.27 6.04
CA ALA A 186 3.23 -5.45 5.88
C ALA A 186 2.93 -6.13 7.22
N ARG A 187 3.94 -6.27 8.09
CA ARG A 187 3.76 -6.82 9.45
C ARG A 187 2.82 -5.97 10.30
N ALA A 188 2.96 -4.64 10.25
CA ALA A 188 2.06 -3.74 10.96
C ALA A 188 0.62 -3.82 10.43
N ALA A 189 0.43 -3.91 9.10
CA ALA A 189 -0.89 -4.11 8.50
C ALA A 189 -1.51 -5.46 8.93
N GLU A 190 -0.73 -6.54 8.94
CA GLU A 190 -1.16 -7.86 9.43
C GLU A 190 -1.55 -7.82 10.91
N GLN A 191 -0.77 -7.15 11.74
CA GLN A 191 -1.12 -6.92 13.15
C GLN A 191 -2.46 -6.19 13.30
N MET A 192 -2.74 -5.19 12.46
CA MET A 192 -4.05 -4.52 12.47
C MET A 192 -5.18 -5.46 12.08
N ILE A 193 -4.99 -6.30 11.06
CA ILE A 193 -5.98 -7.29 10.64
C ILE A 193 -6.30 -8.26 11.80
N ASN A 194 -5.28 -8.68 12.55
CA ASN A 194 -5.46 -9.54 13.72
C ASN A 194 -6.20 -8.85 14.87
N GLN A 195 -6.16 -7.51 14.97
CA GLN A 195 -6.95 -6.77 15.98
C GLN A 195 -8.43 -6.69 15.63
N ILE A 196 -8.78 -6.66 14.34
CA ILE A 196 -10.18 -6.56 13.87
C ILE A 196 -10.80 -7.92 13.52
N SER A 197 -10.02 -9.00 13.67
CA SER A 197 -10.43 -10.35 13.34
C SER A 197 -11.41 -10.94 14.34
#